data_AF-A0AAW3TBI2-F1
#
_entry.id   AF-A0AAW3TBI2-F1
#
_cell.length_a   1.000
_cell.length_b   1.000
_cell.length_c   1.000
_cell.angle_alpha   90.00
_cell.angle_beta   90.00
_cell.angle_gamma   90.00
#
_symmetry.space_group_name_H-M   'P 1'
#
loop_
_entity.id
_entity.type
_entity.pdbx_description
1 polymer ?
#
loop_
_entity_poly.entity_id
_entity_poly.type
_entity_poly.pdbx_seq_one_letter_code
_entity_poly.pdbx_strand_id
1 'polypeptide(L)'
;MKYKLLAASILATLSTSATSATYQLSELGTLEDAKYSYVTDVSESGHIIGFANGLYNLPIDTSYIDFTENLIENSYDNTEAAFELSDKEITFTLDDIENNDAVLTNADAHTFMVSFLSSISTNFEYQKLSSLVGIKYNDTQITEQPLFDIASVDYDGLTRSTTNLFNAVTEDGVTVGWGSAPYDKVSFTPDGEDDAETWFTHEFIERGIVISADGSVSVELEPEFNEYGGTSRANDIIKTNSGYTVVGNMSTSIPDDRQDNIDDNCDNEDEPTSVCINLLNTNITRGLFNKRAVKWELDESLNITSVEELGMALTPDEGEAEDDAFTSTALAVNNNGTIVGSSNTRYYKNDDTILTMPVYFKDGAVVDFINQEDDWQSGKSIAINDNDVITGYATKRIEGTLRNKFFYHDIATGSTVFPTDYFSSSSSYGNDINNQGYIVGEGEVGVSDSSRLKEAFIYKIGEDKITNLNDLLPCYDTDGETDYAYTMVEATAINENNEIFGTATKTVEKLDSLGGVVTDINGEIEYESIAIAVKLTPIANGEVESCAPVEAEVYERNSASFPWYTLLLLPLVGLRRVFRF
;
A
#
# COMPACT_ATOMS: atom_id res chain seq x y z
N MET A 1 -62.09 54.68 1.72
CA MET A 1 -60.75 54.07 1.79
C MET A 1 -60.74 53.14 2.99
N LYS A 2 -60.69 51.83 2.73
CA LYS A 2 -60.64 50.76 3.72
C LYS A 2 -59.26 50.11 3.57
N TYR A 3 -58.48 49.99 4.63
CA TYR A 3 -57.49 48.93 4.72
C TYR A 3 -57.56 48.32 6.11
N LYS A 4 -58.00 47.05 6.11
CA LYS A 4 -57.99 46.13 7.24
C LYS A 4 -56.68 45.34 7.17
N LEU A 5 -56.20 44.97 8.35
CA LEU A 5 -55.20 43.93 8.61
C LEU A 5 -55.47 42.65 7.79
N LEU A 6 -54.40 42.06 7.28
CA LEU A 6 -54.29 40.63 6.97
C LEU A 6 -52.85 40.20 7.30
N ALA A 7 -52.75 39.34 8.31
CA ALA A 7 -51.56 38.56 8.61
C ALA A 7 -51.35 37.55 7.48
N ALA A 8 -50.13 37.45 6.97
CA ALA A 8 -49.69 36.34 6.13
C ALA A 8 -48.52 35.67 6.85
N SER A 9 -48.84 34.57 7.52
CA SER A 9 -47.90 33.55 7.98
C SER A 9 -47.15 33.00 6.77
N ILE A 10 -45.88 33.36 6.62
CA ILE A 10 -44.95 32.57 5.82
C ILE A 10 -44.46 31.47 6.74
N LEU A 11 -45.15 30.32 6.69
CA LEU A 11 -44.49 29.05 7.01
C LEU A 11 -43.38 28.92 5.97
N ALA A 12 -42.16 29.29 6.35
CA ALA A 12 -40.99 28.72 5.72
C ALA A 12 -41.03 27.24 6.11
N THR A 13 -41.49 26.40 5.19
CA THR A 13 -41.08 24.99 5.16
C THR A 13 -39.57 25.01 4.97
N LEU A 14 -38.85 25.14 6.09
CA LEU A 14 -37.53 24.56 6.22
C LEU A 14 -37.76 23.08 5.98
N SER A 15 -37.52 22.63 4.76
CA SER A 15 -37.16 21.25 4.50
C SER A 15 -35.91 21.02 5.34
N THR A 16 -36.12 20.56 6.56
CA THR A 16 -35.10 19.82 7.30
C THR A 16 -34.85 18.58 6.47
N SER A 17 -33.92 18.63 5.52
CA SER A 17 -33.16 17.45 5.15
C SER A 17 -32.52 17.00 6.46
N ALA A 18 -33.17 16.06 7.13
CA ALA A 18 -32.59 15.38 8.26
C ALA A 18 -31.42 14.59 7.67
N THR A 19 -30.19 15.08 7.84
CA THR A 19 -29.01 14.28 7.59
C THR A 19 -29.00 13.15 8.61
N SER A 20 -29.58 12.02 8.24
CA SER A 20 -29.64 10.81 9.07
C SER A 20 -28.39 9.97 8.82
N ALA A 21 -27.19 10.55 8.98
CA ALA A 21 -25.93 9.82 8.91
C ALA A 21 -25.12 10.03 10.20
N THR A 22 -24.30 9.04 10.56
CA THR A 22 -23.45 9.13 11.77
C THR A 22 -22.12 9.79 11.45
N TYR A 23 -21.64 9.67 10.21
CA TYR A 23 -20.43 10.33 9.71
C TYR A 23 -20.70 11.16 8.46
N GLN A 24 -19.94 12.25 8.32
CA GLN A 24 -19.80 13.01 7.10
C GLN A 24 -18.46 12.68 6.45
N LEU A 25 -18.46 12.24 5.18
CA LEU A 25 -17.24 12.03 4.40
C LEU A 25 -16.86 13.29 3.62
N SER A 26 -15.56 13.61 3.62
CA SER A 26 -14.94 14.64 2.77
C SER A 26 -13.71 14.06 2.08
N GLU A 27 -13.56 14.32 0.78
CA GLU A 27 -12.32 14.01 0.07
C GLU A 27 -11.17 14.87 0.59
N LEU A 28 -10.01 14.26 0.78
CA LEU A 28 -8.76 14.99 1.01
C LEU A 28 -8.13 15.47 -0.32
N GLY A 29 -8.56 14.86 -1.44
CA GLY A 29 -8.13 15.17 -2.80
C GLY A 29 -7.11 14.16 -3.36
N THR A 30 -6.64 14.43 -4.57
CA THR A 30 -5.60 13.67 -5.27
C THR A 30 -4.55 14.64 -5.81
N LEU A 31 -3.28 14.21 -5.87
CA LEU A 31 -2.22 14.96 -6.54
C LEU A 31 -2.60 15.16 -8.03
N GLU A 32 -2.39 16.36 -8.57
CA GLU A 32 -2.88 16.75 -9.91
C GLU A 32 -2.48 15.76 -11.02
N ASP A 33 -1.24 15.27 -10.97
CA ASP A 33 -0.70 14.33 -11.96
C ASP A 33 -0.77 12.86 -11.51
N ALA A 34 -1.63 12.52 -10.55
CA ALA A 34 -1.80 11.15 -10.07
C ALA A 34 -3.25 10.68 -10.12
N LYS A 35 -3.42 9.37 -10.27
CA LYS A 35 -4.74 8.73 -10.33
C LYS A 35 -5.32 8.39 -8.96
N TYR A 36 -4.47 7.91 -8.06
CA TYR A 36 -4.89 7.37 -6.76
C TYR A 36 -4.26 8.16 -5.62
N SER A 37 -4.98 8.27 -4.49
CA SER A 37 -4.45 8.86 -3.26
C SER A 37 -4.85 8.04 -2.04
N TYR A 38 -3.94 7.96 -1.07
CA TYR A 38 -4.08 7.16 0.15
C TYR A 38 -3.52 7.92 1.33
N VAL A 39 -4.17 7.80 2.49
CA VAL A 39 -3.63 8.29 3.76
C VAL A 39 -2.72 7.22 4.36
N THR A 40 -1.64 7.63 4.99
CA THR A 40 -0.82 6.72 5.80
C THR A 40 -0.91 7.05 7.29
N ASP A 41 -0.87 8.33 7.65
CA ASP A 41 -0.94 8.74 9.05
C ASP A 41 -1.47 10.18 9.21
N VAL A 42 -1.96 10.49 10.42
CA VAL A 42 -2.50 11.79 10.81
C VAL A 42 -2.13 12.13 12.26
N SER A 43 -1.67 13.36 12.46
CA SER A 43 -1.48 13.93 13.81
C SER A 43 -2.76 14.58 14.35
N GLU A 44 -2.87 14.74 15.66
CA GLU A 44 -4.01 15.42 16.32
C GLU A 44 -4.12 16.90 15.93
N SER A 45 -3.01 17.52 15.55
CA SER A 45 -2.92 18.88 15.00
C SER A 45 -3.33 18.99 13.54
N GLY A 46 -3.63 17.88 12.87
CA GLY A 46 -4.16 17.85 11.50
C GLY A 46 -3.12 17.80 10.40
N HIS A 47 -1.85 17.50 10.70
CA HIS A 47 -0.89 17.12 9.65
C HIS A 47 -1.26 15.74 9.13
N ILE A 48 -1.53 15.63 7.84
CA ILE A 48 -1.93 14.38 7.19
C ILE A 48 -0.91 14.07 6.08
N ILE A 49 -0.42 12.84 6.08
CA ILE A 49 0.54 12.34 5.11
C ILE A 49 -0.01 11.11 4.39
N GLY A 50 0.57 10.79 3.25
CA GLY A 50 0.17 9.63 2.49
C GLY A 50 1.02 9.39 1.27
N PHE A 51 0.45 8.66 0.33
CA PHE A 51 1.06 8.45 -0.98
C PHE A 51 0.04 8.57 -2.10
N ALA A 52 0.54 8.97 -3.28
CA ALA A 52 -0.19 8.89 -4.53
C ALA A 52 0.39 7.79 -5.41
N ASN A 53 -0.45 7.22 -6.27
CA ASN A 53 -0.04 6.19 -7.22
C ASN A 53 -0.72 6.41 -8.58
N GLY A 54 -0.19 5.78 -9.62
CA GLY A 54 -0.66 5.95 -11.00
C GLY A 54 -0.39 7.35 -11.51
N LEU A 55 0.86 7.81 -11.40
CA LEU A 55 1.31 9.04 -12.03
C LEU A 55 1.07 8.99 -13.53
N TYR A 56 0.49 10.07 -14.06
CA TYR A 56 0.41 10.30 -15.49
C TYR A 56 1.77 10.77 -16.02
N ASN A 57 2.00 10.54 -17.31
CA ASN A 57 3.17 11.01 -18.03
C ASN A 57 4.51 10.59 -17.38
N LEU A 58 4.61 9.32 -16.93
CA LEU A 58 5.87 8.77 -16.42
C LEU A 58 6.99 8.94 -17.45
N PRO A 59 8.19 9.40 -17.05
CA PRO A 59 9.28 9.62 -17.97
C PRO A 59 9.89 8.29 -18.43
N ILE A 60 10.00 8.11 -19.75
CA ILE A 60 10.60 6.93 -20.37
C ILE A 60 11.86 7.35 -21.10
N ASP A 61 13.00 6.75 -20.75
CA ASP A 61 14.22 6.88 -21.53
C ASP A 61 14.26 5.79 -22.61
N THR A 62 14.17 6.19 -23.88
CA THR A 62 14.25 5.28 -25.03
C THR A 62 15.65 5.18 -25.61
N SER A 63 16.60 6.01 -25.16
CA SER A 63 17.90 6.21 -25.82
C SER A 63 18.84 5.00 -25.76
N TYR A 64 18.60 4.07 -24.84
CA TYR A 64 19.42 2.87 -24.65
C TYR A 64 18.74 1.59 -25.14
N ILE A 65 17.47 1.65 -25.53
CA ILE A 65 16.68 0.46 -25.88
C ILE A 65 16.98 0.07 -27.33
N ASP A 66 17.40 -1.18 -27.55
CA ASP A 66 17.45 -1.76 -28.89
C ASP A 66 16.06 -2.31 -29.28
N PHE A 67 15.37 -1.56 -30.14
CA PHE A 67 14.02 -1.91 -30.61
C PHE A 67 13.98 -3.10 -31.58
N THR A 68 15.13 -3.67 -31.93
CA THR A 68 15.26 -4.88 -32.76
C THR A 68 15.40 -6.16 -31.94
N GLU A 69 15.45 -6.05 -30.61
CA GLU A 69 15.51 -7.21 -29.74
C GLU A 69 14.19 -7.99 -29.72
N ASN A 70 14.31 -9.33 -29.74
CA ASN A 70 13.15 -10.23 -29.65
C ASN A 70 12.27 -9.92 -28.43
N LEU A 71 12.85 -9.45 -27.33
CA LEU A 71 12.10 -9.19 -26.09
C LEU A 71 11.02 -8.13 -26.31
N ILE A 72 11.38 -6.99 -26.89
CA ILE A 72 10.45 -5.89 -27.15
C ILE A 72 9.57 -6.14 -28.39
N GLU A 73 10.11 -6.77 -29.44
CA GLU A 73 9.31 -7.18 -30.61
C GLU A 73 8.16 -8.12 -30.19
N ASN A 74 8.44 -9.15 -29.38
CA ASN A 74 7.40 -10.06 -28.89
C ASN A 74 6.38 -9.34 -27.98
N SER A 75 6.82 -8.37 -27.18
CA SER A 75 5.90 -7.57 -26.34
C SER A 75 4.95 -6.75 -27.21
N TYR A 76 5.47 -6.15 -28.29
CA TYR A 76 4.69 -5.37 -29.24
C TYR A 76 3.69 -6.24 -29.99
N ASP A 77 4.10 -7.41 -30.52
CA ASP A 77 3.21 -8.35 -31.20
C ASP A 77 2.03 -8.78 -30.30
N ASN A 78 2.29 -9.00 -29.01
CA ASN A 78 1.22 -9.32 -28.05
C ASN A 78 0.26 -8.15 -27.84
N THR A 79 0.77 -6.92 -27.86
CA THR A 79 -0.04 -5.71 -27.75
C THR A 79 -0.89 -5.50 -29.00
N GLU A 80 -0.32 -5.68 -30.19
CA GLU A 80 -1.06 -5.63 -31.46
C GLU A 80 -2.20 -6.66 -31.45
N ALA A 81 -1.92 -7.90 -31.06
CA ALA A 81 -2.95 -8.94 -30.95
C ALA A 81 -4.04 -8.59 -29.93
N ALA A 82 -3.71 -7.93 -28.81
CA ALA A 82 -4.69 -7.49 -27.82
C ALA A 82 -5.58 -6.36 -28.35
N PHE A 83 -5.03 -5.44 -29.12
CA PHE A 83 -5.78 -4.38 -29.80
C PHE A 83 -6.74 -4.97 -30.85
N GLU A 84 -6.28 -5.93 -31.66
CA GLU A 84 -7.14 -6.64 -32.61
C GLU A 84 -8.30 -7.38 -31.92
N LEU A 85 -8.07 -8.02 -30.77
CA LEU A 85 -9.10 -8.72 -30.01
C LEU A 85 -10.14 -7.79 -29.37
N SER A 86 -9.80 -6.51 -29.20
CA SER A 86 -10.67 -5.48 -28.61
C SER A 86 -11.29 -4.55 -29.65
N ASP A 87 -11.14 -4.85 -30.95
CA ASP A 87 -11.58 -4.01 -32.06
C ASP A 87 -11.00 -2.57 -31.99
N LYS A 88 -9.83 -2.40 -31.37
CA LYS A 88 -9.11 -1.11 -31.26
C LYS A 88 -7.98 -1.04 -32.30
N GLU A 89 -7.86 0.08 -33.00
CA GLU A 89 -6.75 0.32 -33.94
C GLU A 89 -5.48 0.74 -33.17
N ILE A 90 -4.35 0.07 -33.42
CA ILE A 90 -3.04 0.50 -32.91
C ILE A 90 -2.54 1.68 -33.75
N THR A 91 -2.13 2.76 -33.07
CA THR A 91 -1.82 4.05 -33.72
C THR A 91 -0.34 4.44 -33.63
N PHE A 92 0.53 3.51 -33.23
CA PHE A 92 1.97 3.69 -33.13
C PHE A 92 2.69 2.40 -33.57
N THR A 93 3.97 2.52 -33.89
CA THR A 93 4.88 1.40 -34.14
C THR A 93 6.13 1.52 -33.25
N LEU A 94 6.96 0.48 -33.19
CA LEU A 94 8.27 0.57 -32.52
C LEU A 94 9.17 1.64 -33.17
N ASP A 95 9.11 1.81 -34.50
CA ASP A 95 9.85 2.86 -35.22
C ASP A 95 9.37 4.27 -34.81
N ASP A 96 8.07 4.45 -34.55
CA ASP A 96 7.55 5.72 -34.05
C ASP A 96 8.05 6.03 -32.63
N ILE A 97 8.24 5.01 -31.79
CA ILE A 97 8.82 5.16 -30.46
C ILE A 97 10.30 5.53 -30.57
N GLU A 98 11.07 4.79 -31.36
CA GLU A 98 12.52 4.97 -31.50
C GLU A 98 12.88 6.30 -32.17
N ASN A 99 12.20 6.65 -33.27
CA ASN A 99 12.63 7.72 -34.17
C ASN A 99 11.73 8.97 -34.14
N ASN A 100 10.53 8.91 -33.56
CA ASN A 100 9.56 10.02 -33.54
C ASN A 100 9.07 10.40 -32.12
N ASP A 101 9.68 9.88 -31.05
CA ASP A 101 9.31 10.13 -29.65
C ASP A 101 7.82 9.92 -29.36
N ALA A 102 7.21 8.89 -29.98
CA ALA A 102 5.76 8.63 -29.86
C ALA A 102 5.32 8.45 -28.39
N VAL A 103 6.22 8.04 -27.50
CA VAL A 103 5.98 7.90 -26.06
C VAL A 103 5.55 9.23 -25.41
N LEU A 104 5.93 10.38 -25.95
CA LEU A 104 5.55 11.69 -25.40
C LEU A 104 4.23 12.22 -25.95
N THR A 105 3.68 11.63 -27.01
CA THR A 105 2.57 12.20 -27.78
C THR A 105 1.42 11.23 -28.04
N ASN A 106 1.66 9.93 -27.89
CA ASN A 106 0.69 8.86 -28.08
C ASN A 106 0.56 8.07 -26.78
N ALA A 107 -0.62 8.14 -26.14
CA ALA A 107 -0.87 7.50 -24.86
C ALA A 107 -0.82 5.96 -24.93
N ASP A 108 -1.13 5.36 -26.08
CA ASP A 108 -1.00 3.90 -26.27
C ASP A 108 0.47 3.48 -26.36
N ALA A 109 1.32 4.27 -27.03
CA ALA A 109 2.77 4.05 -27.07
C ALA A 109 3.40 4.21 -25.67
N HIS A 110 2.96 5.22 -24.92
CA HIS A 110 3.38 5.45 -23.53
C HIS A 110 2.96 4.29 -22.62
N THR A 111 1.69 3.90 -22.67
CA THR A 111 1.15 2.75 -21.92
C THR A 111 1.91 1.46 -22.25
N PHE A 112 2.24 1.24 -23.53
CA PHE A 112 3.05 0.11 -23.97
C PHE A 112 4.43 0.10 -23.31
N MET A 113 5.17 1.23 -23.36
CA MET A 113 6.51 1.29 -22.77
C MET A 113 6.51 1.15 -21.25
N VAL A 114 5.56 1.78 -20.55
CA VAL A 114 5.40 1.60 -19.09
C VAL A 114 5.12 0.13 -18.76
N SER A 115 4.23 -0.52 -19.52
CA SER A 115 3.88 -1.93 -19.32
C SER A 115 5.03 -2.87 -19.62
N PHE A 116 5.78 -2.61 -20.70
CA PHE A 116 6.97 -3.36 -21.09
C PHE A 116 8.02 -3.32 -19.98
N LEU A 117 8.45 -2.12 -19.55
CA LEU A 117 9.45 -1.94 -18.50
C LEU A 117 9.00 -2.55 -17.16
N SER A 118 7.72 -2.42 -16.81
CA SER A 118 7.16 -3.05 -15.60
C SER A 118 7.23 -4.59 -15.66
N SER A 119 6.99 -5.17 -16.84
CA SER A 119 7.02 -6.63 -17.04
C SER A 119 8.42 -7.24 -16.92
N ILE A 120 9.46 -6.42 -17.12
CA ILE A 120 10.87 -6.80 -17.03
C ILE A 120 11.58 -6.12 -15.85
N SER A 121 10.83 -5.75 -14.82
CA SER A 121 11.34 -5.02 -13.64
C SER A 121 12.53 -5.69 -12.93
N THR A 122 12.75 -6.99 -13.11
CA THR A 122 13.93 -7.71 -12.58
C THR A 122 15.14 -7.72 -13.52
N ASN A 123 15.01 -7.27 -14.78
CA ASN A 123 16.14 -7.11 -15.70
C ASN A 123 16.77 -5.73 -15.48
N PHE A 124 17.98 -5.70 -14.90
CA PHE A 124 18.69 -4.47 -14.56
C PHE A 124 19.37 -3.78 -15.74
N GLU A 125 19.29 -4.31 -16.95
CA GLU A 125 19.68 -3.57 -18.16
C GLU A 125 18.63 -2.54 -18.59
N TYR A 126 17.43 -2.61 -18.01
CA TYR A 126 16.30 -1.75 -18.33
C TYR A 126 15.90 -0.83 -17.18
N GLN A 127 15.39 0.34 -17.56
CA GLN A 127 14.97 1.41 -16.65
C GLN A 127 13.98 0.91 -15.62
N LYS A 128 14.21 1.29 -14.36
CA LYS A 128 13.29 1.04 -13.25
C LYS A 128 12.32 2.19 -13.11
N LEU A 129 11.04 1.86 -13.03
CA LEU A 129 9.97 2.84 -12.93
C LEU A 129 9.09 2.57 -11.71
N SER A 130 8.65 3.65 -11.09
CA SER A 130 7.75 3.69 -9.95
C SER A 130 6.79 4.87 -10.13
N SER A 131 5.50 4.58 -10.04
CA SER A 131 4.44 5.59 -9.99
C SER A 131 4.05 6.00 -8.56
N LEU A 132 4.76 5.49 -7.55
CA LEU A 132 4.44 5.69 -6.14
C LEU A 132 5.22 6.88 -5.58
N VAL A 133 4.51 7.90 -5.09
CA VAL A 133 5.12 9.11 -4.52
C VAL A 133 4.55 9.46 -3.16
N GLY A 134 5.41 9.92 -2.25
CA GLY A 134 5.00 10.45 -0.95
C GLY A 134 4.35 11.83 -1.11
N ILE A 135 3.21 12.04 -0.44
CA ILE A 135 2.46 13.30 -0.48
C ILE A 135 2.14 13.81 0.92
N LYS A 136 2.03 15.14 1.03
CA LYS A 136 1.48 15.84 2.19
C LYS A 136 0.16 16.50 1.79
N TYR A 137 -0.88 16.32 2.60
CA TYR A 137 -2.16 17.00 2.42
C TYR A 137 -2.13 18.30 3.23
N ASN A 138 -2.12 19.43 2.53
CA ASN A 138 -2.25 20.75 3.17
C ASN A 138 -3.65 21.32 2.91
N ASP A 139 -4.10 22.28 3.71
CA ASP A 139 -5.44 22.90 3.63
C ASP A 139 -5.85 23.40 2.23
N THR A 140 -4.87 23.71 1.37
CA THR A 140 -5.10 24.35 0.06
C THR A 140 -4.60 23.53 -1.13
N GLN A 141 -3.68 22.59 -0.92
CA GLN A 141 -3.05 21.81 -2.00
C GLN A 141 -2.40 20.55 -1.46
N ILE A 142 -2.35 19.52 -2.31
CA ILE A 142 -1.57 18.31 -2.09
C ILE A 142 -0.21 18.50 -2.76
N THR A 143 0.86 18.24 -2.02
CA THR A 143 2.22 18.41 -2.52
C THR A 143 2.97 17.10 -2.45
N GLU A 144 3.64 16.75 -3.55
CA GLU A 144 4.66 15.71 -3.55
C GLU A 144 5.83 16.13 -2.64
N GLN A 145 6.32 15.20 -1.83
CA GLN A 145 7.55 15.33 -1.07
C GLN A 145 8.46 14.16 -1.46
N PRO A 146 9.47 14.37 -2.32
CA PRO A 146 10.48 13.37 -2.59
C PRO A 146 11.22 13.02 -1.30
N LEU A 147 11.44 11.71 -1.08
CA LEU A 147 12.29 11.20 0.00
C LEU A 147 13.70 10.98 -0.55
N PHE A 148 13.84 10.06 -1.51
CA PHE A 148 15.11 9.73 -2.17
C PHE A 148 15.11 9.96 -3.68
N ASP A 149 13.96 10.27 -4.29
CA ASP A 149 13.91 10.54 -5.73
C ASP A 149 14.64 11.84 -6.06
N ILE A 150 15.52 11.80 -7.05
CA ILE A 150 16.37 12.92 -7.47
C ILE A 150 16.05 13.35 -8.89
N ALA A 151 16.55 14.52 -9.30
CA ALA A 151 16.44 14.95 -10.69
C ALA A 151 17.21 13.98 -11.60
N SER A 152 16.58 13.56 -12.70
CA SER A 152 17.22 12.74 -13.72
C SER A 152 18.24 13.56 -14.52
N VAL A 153 19.29 12.89 -15.00
CA VAL A 153 20.24 13.46 -15.96
C VAL A 153 19.86 13.15 -17.41
N ASP A 154 18.99 12.16 -17.62
CA ASP A 154 18.61 11.64 -18.94
C ASP A 154 17.34 12.31 -19.50
N TYR A 155 16.50 12.87 -18.64
CA TYR A 155 15.24 13.54 -19.02
C TYR A 155 14.84 14.62 -17.99
N ASP A 156 13.88 15.48 -18.36
CA ASP A 156 13.33 16.49 -17.46
C ASP A 156 12.42 15.84 -16.39
N GLY A 157 12.63 16.19 -15.12
CA GLY A 157 11.88 15.64 -13.99
C GLY A 157 12.72 14.76 -13.06
N LEU A 158 12.03 14.06 -12.16
CA LEU A 158 12.63 13.13 -11.19
C LEU A 158 12.89 11.77 -11.83
N THR A 159 13.81 10.98 -11.30
CA THR A 159 14.12 9.64 -11.85
C THR A 159 12.89 8.73 -11.90
N ARG A 160 11.91 8.90 -11.00
CA ARG A 160 10.75 8.00 -10.89
C ARG A 160 11.16 6.53 -10.77
N SER A 161 12.29 6.27 -10.12
CA SER A 161 12.88 4.93 -9.98
C SER A 161 12.91 4.43 -8.53
N THR A 162 12.48 5.27 -7.59
CA THR A 162 12.49 4.99 -6.15
C THR A 162 11.15 4.48 -5.66
N THR A 163 11.17 3.62 -4.64
CA THR A 163 10.03 3.45 -3.73
C THR A 163 10.15 4.51 -2.65
N ASN A 164 9.12 5.34 -2.42
CA ASN A 164 9.10 6.35 -1.36
C ASN A 164 7.80 6.23 -0.58
N LEU A 165 7.88 5.94 0.71
CA LEU A 165 6.72 5.77 1.58
C LEU A 165 6.88 6.53 2.88
N PHE A 166 5.95 7.42 3.17
CA PHE A 166 5.73 7.92 4.52
C PHE A 166 5.10 6.84 5.37
N ASN A 167 5.38 6.86 6.67
CA ASN A 167 4.78 5.95 7.65
C ASN A 167 4.14 6.68 8.83
N ALA A 168 4.73 7.77 9.34
CA ALA A 168 4.17 8.48 10.50
C ALA A 168 4.52 9.98 10.53
N VAL A 169 3.71 10.77 11.24
CA VAL A 169 3.84 12.23 11.40
C VAL A 169 3.57 12.69 12.82
N THR A 170 4.41 13.59 13.33
CA THR A 170 4.25 14.18 14.66
C THR A 170 3.32 15.40 14.68
N GLU A 171 2.97 15.83 15.90
CA GLU A 171 2.17 17.04 16.15
C GLU A 171 2.74 18.36 15.64
N ASP A 172 4.04 18.40 15.35
CA ASP A 172 4.69 19.57 14.74
C ASP A 172 5.03 19.35 13.26
N GLY A 173 4.55 18.26 12.67
CA GLY A 173 4.64 17.96 11.25
C GLY A 173 5.93 17.27 10.81
N VAL A 174 6.81 16.85 11.73
CA VAL A 174 7.99 16.04 11.38
C VAL A 174 7.51 14.66 10.95
N THR A 175 8.00 14.18 9.82
CA THR A 175 7.55 12.92 9.23
C THR A 175 8.68 11.91 9.18
N VAL A 176 8.30 10.63 9.20
CA VAL A 176 9.22 9.52 8.96
C VAL A 176 8.70 8.59 7.90
N GLY A 177 9.62 7.86 7.29
CA GLY A 177 9.31 6.89 6.27
C GLY A 177 10.54 6.10 5.86
N TRP A 178 10.47 5.51 4.69
CA TRP A 178 11.60 4.84 4.07
C TRP A 178 11.48 4.86 2.55
N GLY A 179 12.59 4.61 1.88
CA GLY A 179 12.60 4.43 0.44
C GLY A 179 13.84 3.71 -0.07
N SER A 180 13.84 3.40 -1.37
CA SER A 180 15.02 2.86 -2.06
C SER A 180 15.89 3.97 -2.61
N ALA A 181 17.16 3.67 -2.89
CA ALA A 181 18.01 4.58 -3.63
C ALA A 181 17.45 4.80 -5.06
N PRO A 182 17.66 5.98 -5.67
CA PRO A 182 17.40 6.17 -7.08
C PRO A 182 18.35 5.30 -7.91
N TYR A 183 17.88 4.86 -9.07
CA TYR A 183 18.69 4.10 -10.01
C TYR A 183 19.53 5.03 -10.87
N ASP A 184 20.83 4.74 -10.94
CA ASP A 184 21.79 5.33 -11.85
C ASP A 184 21.95 4.46 -13.09
N LYS A 185 21.96 5.10 -14.25
CA LYS A 185 22.31 4.48 -15.54
C LYS A 185 23.83 4.43 -15.68
N VAL A 186 24.40 3.23 -15.67
CA VAL A 186 25.84 2.99 -15.79
C VAL A 186 26.16 2.16 -17.03
N SER A 187 27.40 2.30 -17.51
CA SER A 187 27.93 1.46 -18.59
C SER A 187 28.85 0.42 -17.99
N PHE A 188 28.60 -0.85 -18.29
CA PHE A 188 29.35 -2.00 -17.78
C PHE A 188 29.71 -2.93 -18.95
N THR A 189 30.89 -3.52 -18.92
CA THR A 189 31.32 -4.49 -19.94
C THR A 189 31.55 -5.81 -19.23
N PRO A 190 30.68 -6.82 -19.45
CA PRO A 190 30.88 -8.14 -18.89
C PRO A 190 32.23 -8.74 -19.30
N ASP A 191 32.80 -9.55 -18.41
CA ASP A 191 34.12 -10.13 -18.60
C ASP A 191 34.12 -11.11 -19.79
N GLY A 192 34.98 -10.82 -20.78
CA GLY A 192 35.07 -11.60 -22.01
C GLY A 192 34.17 -11.12 -23.15
N GLU A 193 33.34 -10.10 -22.91
CA GLU A 193 32.63 -9.35 -23.94
C GLU A 193 33.43 -8.10 -24.36
N ASP A 194 33.24 -7.66 -25.61
CA ASP A 194 33.94 -6.51 -26.18
C ASP A 194 33.10 -5.22 -26.13
N ASP A 195 31.78 -5.36 -25.99
CA ASP A 195 30.82 -4.26 -26.05
C ASP A 195 30.28 -3.93 -24.65
N ALA A 196 30.14 -2.63 -24.37
CA ALA A 196 29.57 -2.18 -23.12
C ALA A 196 28.05 -2.11 -23.18
N GLU A 197 27.40 -2.59 -22.14
CA GLU A 197 25.97 -2.63 -21.95
C GLU A 197 25.51 -1.55 -20.96
N THR A 198 24.22 -1.20 -21.04
CA THR A 198 23.59 -0.29 -20.08
C THR A 198 23.06 -1.09 -18.91
N TRP A 199 23.37 -0.65 -17.69
CA TRP A 199 22.84 -1.24 -16.46
C TRP A 199 22.29 -0.15 -15.56
N PHE A 200 21.26 -0.47 -14.79
CA PHE A 200 20.63 0.38 -13.80
C PHE A 200 21.02 -0.13 -12.41
N THR A 201 21.84 0.64 -11.69
CA THR A 201 22.35 0.28 -10.36
C THR A 201 21.84 1.25 -9.31
N HIS A 202 21.83 0.87 -8.04
CA HIS A 202 21.46 1.78 -6.95
C HIS A 202 22.26 1.47 -5.69
N GLU A 203 22.44 2.48 -4.83
CA GLU A 203 23.38 2.42 -3.71
C GLU A 203 22.89 1.55 -2.53
N PHE A 204 21.58 1.56 -2.25
CA PHE A 204 21.00 0.81 -1.14
C PHE A 204 19.58 0.34 -1.45
N ILE A 205 19.21 -0.82 -0.87
CA ILE A 205 17.90 -1.45 -1.11
C ILE A 205 16.78 -0.65 -0.45
N GLU A 206 16.95 -0.30 0.83
CA GLU A 206 15.99 0.49 1.59
C GLU A 206 16.68 1.27 2.71
N ARG A 207 16.24 2.52 2.92
CA ARG A 207 16.77 3.42 3.94
C ARG A 207 15.64 4.17 4.62
N GLY A 208 15.64 4.16 5.96
CA GLY A 208 14.77 4.96 6.78
C GLY A 208 15.15 6.43 6.70
N ILE A 209 14.18 7.33 6.81
CA ILE A 209 14.42 8.77 6.72
C ILE A 209 13.50 9.53 7.67
N VAL A 210 14.01 10.61 8.25
CA VAL A 210 13.28 11.60 9.04
C VAL A 210 13.31 12.93 8.30
N ILE A 211 12.17 13.59 8.14
CA ILE A 211 12.02 14.83 7.36
C ILE A 211 11.35 15.90 8.21
N SER A 212 11.92 17.10 8.24
CA SER A 212 11.33 18.25 8.94
C SER A 212 9.96 18.62 8.37
N ALA A 213 9.17 19.34 9.16
CA ALA A 213 7.82 19.74 8.77
C ALA A 213 7.75 20.46 7.42
N ASP A 214 8.70 21.37 7.18
CA ASP A 214 8.84 22.13 5.94
C ASP A 214 9.58 21.40 4.81
N GLY A 215 10.06 20.17 5.05
CA GLY A 215 10.82 19.38 4.09
C GLY A 215 12.24 19.87 3.83
N SER A 216 12.72 20.90 4.55
CA SER A 216 14.03 21.52 4.30
C SER A 216 15.21 20.74 4.88
N VAL A 217 14.96 19.88 5.87
CA VAL A 217 15.95 19.01 6.50
C VAL A 217 15.47 17.58 6.37
N SER A 218 16.31 16.72 5.82
CA SER A 218 16.14 15.28 5.79
C SER A 218 17.36 14.60 6.41
N VAL A 219 17.11 13.57 7.21
CA VAL A 219 18.15 12.79 7.91
C VAL A 219 17.91 11.32 7.62
N GLU A 220 18.85 10.71 6.92
CA GLU A 220 18.86 9.27 6.67
C GLU A 220 19.21 8.51 7.94
N LEU A 221 18.48 7.43 8.20
CA LEU A 221 18.73 6.51 9.30
C LEU A 221 19.58 5.36 8.78
N GLU A 222 20.89 5.58 8.64
CA GLU A 222 21.80 4.53 8.21
C GLU A 222 21.75 3.32 9.17
N PRO A 223 21.66 2.08 8.65
CA PRO A 223 21.76 0.90 9.48
C PRO A 223 23.17 0.73 10.04
N GLU A 224 23.29 0.03 11.17
CA GLU A 224 24.59 -0.33 11.74
C GLU A 224 25.43 -1.17 10.76
N PHE A 225 24.79 -2.14 10.10
CA PHE A 225 25.38 -2.89 9.00
C PHE A 225 24.94 -2.30 7.67
N ASN A 226 25.83 -1.57 7.01
CA ASN A 226 25.59 -0.88 5.73
C ASN A 226 26.41 -1.43 4.55
N GLU A 227 27.16 -2.52 4.73
CA GLU A 227 27.79 -3.22 3.62
C GLU A 227 26.73 -3.76 2.66
N TYR A 228 27.04 -3.76 1.37
CA TYR A 228 26.11 -4.08 0.29
C TYR A 228 24.82 -3.23 0.32
N GLY A 229 24.91 -2.00 0.85
CA GLY A 229 23.83 -1.02 0.98
C GLY A 229 23.07 -1.07 2.31
N GLY A 230 23.05 -2.24 2.97
CA GLY A 230 22.24 -2.48 4.17
C GLY A 230 20.75 -2.20 3.97
N THR A 231 19.99 -2.29 5.06
CA THR A 231 18.56 -1.97 5.07
C THR A 231 18.14 -1.27 6.35
N SER A 232 17.35 -0.21 6.27
CA SER A 232 16.63 0.34 7.44
C SER A 232 15.26 0.89 7.06
N ARG A 233 14.35 0.95 8.03
CA ARG A 233 13.03 1.56 7.89
C ARG A 233 12.66 2.32 9.16
N ALA A 234 12.07 3.50 9.01
CA ALA A 234 11.40 4.22 10.09
C ALA A 234 9.89 3.99 9.95
N ASN A 235 9.26 3.41 10.97
CA ASN A 235 7.86 3.01 10.94
C ASN A 235 6.95 3.92 11.77
N ASP A 236 7.47 4.49 12.85
CA ASP A 236 6.69 5.41 13.68
C ASP A 236 7.59 6.45 14.37
N ILE A 237 7.02 7.59 14.73
CA ILE A 237 7.68 8.72 15.38
C ILE A 237 6.78 9.38 16.42
N ILE A 238 7.32 9.63 17.61
CA ILE A 238 6.70 10.50 18.60
C ILE A 238 7.59 11.69 18.93
N LYS A 239 6.96 12.83 19.18
CA LYS A 239 7.64 14.01 19.71
C LYS A 239 7.84 13.87 21.22
N THR A 240 9.06 14.09 21.68
CA THR A 240 9.40 14.11 23.11
C THR A 240 9.71 15.53 23.58
N ASN A 241 9.97 15.70 24.88
CA ASN A 241 10.38 16.99 25.44
C ASN A 241 11.79 17.44 24.98
N SER A 242 12.59 16.56 24.38
CA SER A 242 13.99 16.82 24.01
C SER A 242 14.28 16.60 22.52
N GLY A 243 13.26 16.32 21.71
CA GLY A 243 13.38 16.00 20.29
C GLY A 243 12.36 14.93 19.90
N TYR A 244 12.83 13.81 19.35
CA TYR A 244 11.98 12.79 18.76
C TYR A 244 12.46 11.38 19.07
N THR A 245 11.52 10.46 19.27
CA THR A 245 11.79 9.02 19.32
C THR A 245 11.22 8.42 18.05
N VAL A 246 12.07 7.76 17.27
CA VAL A 246 11.70 7.06 16.02
C VAL A 246 11.92 5.57 16.23
N VAL A 247 10.98 4.75 15.77
CA VAL A 247 11.10 3.29 15.86
C VAL A 247 10.98 2.63 14.50
N GLY A 248 11.63 1.48 14.34
CA GLY A 248 11.60 0.75 13.08
C GLY A 248 12.42 -0.53 13.09
N ASN A 249 13.14 -0.78 11.99
CA ASN A 249 14.11 -1.86 11.92
C ASN A 249 15.37 -1.44 11.15
N MET A 250 16.49 -2.14 11.41
CA MET A 250 17.73 -1.98 10.65
C MET A 250 18.51 -3.28 10.53
N SER A 251 19.34 -3.41 9.51
CA SER A 251 20.31 -4.49 9.36
C SER A 251 21.45 -4.38 10.36
N THR A 252 21.87 -5.53 10.88
CA THR A 252 22.94 -5.65 11.90
C THR A 252 24.08 -6.59 11.49
N SER A 253 23.83 -7.50 10.54
CA SER A 253 24.82 -8.43 9.98
C SER A 253 24.22 -9.18 8.79
N ILE A 254 25.05 -10.00 8.13
CA ILE A 254 24.67 -11.04 7.18
C ILE A 254 25.10 -12.40 7.78
N PRO A 255 24.29 -13.47 7.68
CA PRO A 255 24.72 -14.83 8.08
C PRO A 255 25.86 -15.35 7.20
N ASP A 256 26.75 -16.19 7.75
CA ASP A 256 27.96 -16.68 7.08
C ASP A 256 27.65 -17.38 5.73
N ASP A 257 26.63 -18.24 5.65
CA ASP A 257 26.24 -18.90 4.38
C ASP A 257 25.85 -17.89 3.29
N ARG A 258 25.26 -16.76 3.69
CA ARG A 258 24.86 -15.70 2.76
C ARG A 258 26.05 -14.86 2.33
N GLN A 259 27.01 -14.66 3.23
CA GLN A 259 28.27 -14.01 2.91
C GLN A 259 29.06 -14.85 1.90
N ASP A 260 29.17 -16.17 2.12
CA ASP A 260 29.81 -17.09 1.18
C ASP A 260 29.13 -17.05 -0.19
N ASN A 261 27.78 -17.00 -0.21
CA ASN A 261 27.04 -16.88 -1.47
C ASN A 261 27.35 -15.56 -2.22
N ILE A 262 27.46 -14.45 -1.50
CA ILE A 262 27.83 -13.16 -2.09
C ILE A 262 29.26 -13.22 -2.64
N ASP A 263 30.20 -13.74 -1.85
CA ASP A 263 31.61 -13.82 -2.23
C ASP A 263 31.84 -14.73 -3.45
N ASP A 264 31.05 -15.80 -3.58
CA ASP A 264 31.14 -16.75 -4.69
C ASP A 264 30.44 -16.30 -5.98
N ASN A 265 29.39 -15.46 -5.90
CA ASN A 265 28.55 -15.11 -7.06
C ASN A 265 28.59 -13.63 -7.47
N CYS A 266 28.87 -12.70 -6.57
CA CYS A 266 28.82 -11.26 -6.87
C CYS A 266 30.21 -10.66 -7.12
N ASP A 267 30.93 -11.24 -8.09
CA ASP A 267 32.34 -10.99 -8.39
C ASP A 267 32.60 -9.81 -9.34
N ASN A 268 31.55 -9.20 -9.89
CA ASN A 268 31.60 -8.12 -10.87
C ASN A 268 32.18 -8.55 -12.24
N GLU A 269 32.04 -9.82 -12.62
CA GLU A 269 32.43 -10.33 -13.94
C GLU A 269 31.24 -10.28 -14.92
N ASP A 270 30.10 -10.88 -14.57
CA ASP A 270 28.91 -10.98 -15.46
C ASP A 270 27.96 -9.78 -15.35
N GLU A 271 27.81 -9.20 -14.15
CA GLU A 271 26.97 -8.04 -13.87
C GLU A 271 27.60 -7.13 -12.80
N PRO A 272 27.15 -5.86 -12.65
CA PRO A 272 27.59 -5.02 -11.53
C PRO A 272 27.27 -5.67 -10.17
N THR A 273 28.21 -5.61 -9.21
CA THR A 273 28.02 -6.22 -7.86
C THR A 273 26.69 -5.82 -7.21
N SER A 274 26.29 -4.55 -7.29
CA SER A 274 25.03 -4.08 -6.69
C SER A 274 23.80 -4.77 -7.29
N VAL A 275 23.84 -5.14 -8.57
CA VAL A 275 22.76 -5.87 -9.23
C VAL A 275 22.67 -7.29 -8.71
N CYS A 276 23.79 -8.00 -8.65
CA CYS A 276 23.86 -9.35 -8.07
C CYS A 276 23.31 -9.37 -6.63
N ILE A 277 23.73 -8.41 -5.79
CA ILE A 277 23.21 -8.27 -4.41
C ILE A 277 21.69 -8.09 -4.39
N ASN A 278 21.13 -7.26 -5.27
CA ASN A 278 19.68 -7.04 -5.34
C ASN A 278 18.92 -8.30 -5.76
N LEU A 279 19.47 -9.05 -6.73
CA LEU A 279 18.90 -10.31 -7.18
C LEU A 279 18.94 -11.36 -6.06
N LEU A 280 20.07 -11.50 -5.36
CA LEU A 280 20.19 -12.40 -4.21
C LEU A 280 19.22 -12.03 -3.09
N ASN A 281 19.14 -10.75 -2.72
CA ASN A 281 18.21 -10.30 -1.68
C ASN A 281 16.73 -10.58 -2.03
N THR A 282 16.38 -10.51 -3.32
CA THR A 282 15.02 -10.78 -3.79
C THR A 282 14.73 -12.29 -3.85
N ASN A 283 15.70 -13.11 -4.23
CA ASN A 283 15.51 -14.54 -4.45
C ASN A 283 15.51 -15.36 -3.14
N ILE A 284 16.12 -14.85 -2.07
CA ILE A 284 16.22 -15.60 -0.82
C ILE A 284 15.02 -15.32 0.11
N THR A 285 14.35 -16.39 0.55
CA THR A 285 13.05 -16.38 1.26
C THR A 285 13.00 -15.60 2.59
N ARG A 286 14.13 -15.10 3.12
CA ARG A 286 14.20 -14.21 4.30
C ARG A 286 15.09 -12.98 4.11
N GLY A 287 15.47 -12.69 2.86
CA GLY A 287 16.45 -11.64 2.53
C GLY A 287 17.87 -11.99 3.00
N LEU A 288 18.82 -11.11 2.72
CA LEU A 288 20.25 -11.30 3.08
C LEU A 288 20.57 -10.96 4.54
N PHE A 289 19.87 -9.98 5.10
CA PHE A 289 20.31 -9.31 6.32
C PHE A 289 19.59 -9.81 7.57
N ASN A 290 20.33 -9.99 8.66
CA ASN A 290 19.76 -9.99 10.00
C ASN A 290 19.23 -8.60 10.33
N LYS A 291 17.93 -8.50 10.63
CA LYS A 291 17.26 -7.23 10.97
C LYS A 291 16.85 -7.20 12.44
N ARG A 292 17.02 -6.05 13.09
CA ARG A 292 16.61 -5.84 14.48
C ARG A 292 15.65 -4.67 14.57
N ALA A 293 14.62 -4.83 15.41
CA ALA A 293 13.80 -3.73 15.88
C ALA A 293 14.71 -2.73 16.60
N VAL A 294 14.54 -1.46 16.28
CA VAL A 294 15.44 -0.40 16.74
C VAL A 294 14.65 0.83 17.13
N LYS A 295 15.22 1.58 18.08
CA LYS A 295 14.76 2.90 18.52
C LYS A 295 15.89 3.91 18.31
N TRP A 296 15.61 4.96 17.55
CA TRP A 296 16.48 6.12 17.39
C TRP A 296 15.96 7.27 18.25
N GLU A 297 16.84 7.95 18.97
CA GLU A 297 16.53 9.20 19.65
C GLU A 297 17.20 10.35 18.89
N LEU A 298 16.42 11.35 18.51
CA LEU A 298 16.88 12.53 17.79
C LEU A 298 16.67 13.78 18.64
N ASP A 299 17.53 14.79 18.49
CA ASP A 299 17.32 16.11 19.09
C ASP A 299 16.31 16.96 18.27
N GLU A 300 15.99 18.17 18.76
CA GLU A 300 15.08 19.10 18.06
C GLU A 300 15.58 19.53 16.66
N SER A 301 16.87 19.34 16.36
CA SER A 301 17.47 19.62 15.05
C SER A 301 17.58 18.37 14.18
N LEU A 302 16.92 17.27 14.57
CA LEU A 302 16.95 15.96 13.92
C LEU A 302 18.34 15.30 13.91
N ASN A 303 19.27 15.70 14.78
CA ASN A 303 20.52 14.95 14.92
C ASN A 303 20.27 13.68 15.73
N ILE A 304 20.75 12.54 15.24
CA ILE A 304 20.71 11.28 15.98
C ILE A 304 21.60 11.39 17.22
N THR A 305 21.00 11.19 18.40
CA THR A 305 21.67 11.26 19.70
C THR A 305 21.93 9.88 20.30
N SER A 306 21.08 8.89 19.98
CA SER A 306 21.32 7.49 20.36
C SER A 306 20.55 6.52 19.46
N VAL A 307 21.04 5.29 19.40
CA VAL A 307 20.44 4.16 18.68
C VAL A 307 20.42 2.96 19.64
N GLU A 308 19.26 2.33 19.83
CA GLU A 308 19.06 1.19 20.71
C GLU A 308 18.40 0.03 19.94
N GLU A 309 19.07 -1.13 19.88
CA GLU A 309 18.45 -2.37 19.43
C GLU A 309 17.52 -2.94 20.52
N LEU A 310 16.30 -3.29 20.13
CA LEU A 310 15.25 -3.75 21.05
C LEU A 310 15.24 -5.29 21.23
N GLY A 311 16.06 -6.03 20.47
CA GLY A 311 16.20 -7.48 20.57
C GLY A 311 15.15 -8.28 19.79
N MET A 312 14.99 -9.56 20.13
CA MET A 312 14.06 -10.51 19.49
C MET A 312 13.36 -11.40 20.53
N ALA A 313 12.22 -11.96 20.14
CA ALA A 313 11.45 -12.94 20.94
C ALA A 313 12.05 -14.35 20.93
N LEU A 314 13.11 -14.60 20.15
CA LEU A 314 13.89 -15.83 20.18
C LEU A 314 15.37 -15.54 20.34
N THR A 315 16.11 -16.57 20.72
CA THR A 315 17.57 -16.62 20.61
C THR A 315 17.91 -17.68 19.57
N PRO A 316 18.54 -17.32 18.43
CA PRO A 316 18.96 -18.30 17.44
C PRO A 316 20.02 -19.23 18.03
N ASP A 317 20.00 -20.49 17.62
CA ASP A 317 21.09 -21.42 17.95
C ASP A 317 22.32 -21.11 17.07
N GLU A 318 23.54 -21.48 17.51
CA GLU A 318 24.78 -21.11 16.80
C GLU A 318 24.76 -21.47 15.31
N GLY A 319 24.37 -22.71 14.96
CA GLY A 319 24.31 -23.13 13.55
C GLY A 319 23.18 -22.46 12.76
N GLU A 320 22.05 -22.13 13.38
CA GLU A 320 20.99 -21.39 12.70
C GLU A 320 21.41 -19.94 12.41
N ALA A 321 22.18 -19.33 13.32
CA ALA A 321 22.70 -17.98 13.15
C ALA A 321 23.71 -17.87 12.00
N GLU A 322 24.37 -18.98 11.64
CA GLU A 322 25.28 -19.09 10.49
C GLU A 322 24.50 -19.19 9.16
N ASP A 323 23.34 -19.86 9.15
CA ASP A 323 22.59 -20.18 7.92
C ASP A 323 21.44 -19.19 7.60
N ASP A 324 20.75 -18.70 8.63
CA ASP A 324 19.44 -18.03 8.51
C ASP A 324 19.47 -16.57 8.95
N ALA A 325 18.77 -15.73 8.19
CA ALA A 325 18.49 -14.35 8.58
C ALA A 325 17.28 -14.27 9.53
N PHE A 326 17.45 -13.61 10.67
CA PHE A 326 16.40 -13.40 11.67
C PHE A 326 15.98 -11.94 11.76
N THR A 327 14.68 -11.71 11.97
CA THR A 327 14.06 -10.38 11.97
C THR A 327 13.22 -10.11 13.22
N SER A 328 13.41 -8.91 13.78
CA SER A 328 12.40 -8.20 14.56
C SER A 328 12.14 -6.82 13.96
N THR A 329 10.95 -6.26 14.19
CA THR A 329 10.53 -4.97 13.65
C THR A 329 9.62 -4.26 14.63
N ALA A 330 9.96 -3.02 14.98
CA ALA A 330 9.06 -2.10 15.66
C ALA A 330 8.18 -1.38 14.64
N LEU A 331 6.88 -1.29 14.92
CA LEU A 331 5.87 -0.72 14.03
C LEU A 331 5.18 0.51 14.63
N ALA A 332 5.02 0.59 15.96
CA ALA A 332 4.46 1.76 16.62
C ALA A 332 5.03 1.96 18.04
N VAL A 333 4.96 3.19 18.56
CA VAL A 333 5.41 3.60 19.90
C VAL A 333 4.42 4.59 20.52
N ASN A 334 4.07 4.40 21.79
CA ASN A 334 3.20 5.34 22.52
C ASN A 334 3.98 6.30 23.42
N ASN A 335 3.30 7.28 24.03
CA ASN A 335 3.93 8.28 24.90
C ASN A 335 4.54 7.70 26.19
N ASN A 336 4.21 6.45 26.55
CA ASN A 336 4.82 5.75 27.67
C ASN A 336 6.16 5.09 27.30
N GLY A 337 6.55 5.12 26.02
CA GLY A 337 7.73 4.43 25.50
C GLY A 337 7.54 2.92 25.31
N THR A 338 6.30 2.42 25.37
CA THR A 338 5.99 1.04 24.99
C THR A 338 6.01 0.96 23.47
N ILE A 339 6.79 0.04 22.92
CA ILE A 339 6.92 -0.17 21.48
C ILE A 339 6.25 -1.47 21.10
N VAL A 340 5.57 -1.53 19.97
CA VAL A 340 4.91 -2.74 19.47
C VAL A 340 5.37 -3.08 18.07
N GLY A 341 5.23 -4.34 17.67
CA GLY A 341 5.55 -4.75 16.31
C GLY A 341 5.48 -6.25 16.10
N SER A 342 6.52 -6.80 15.49
CA SER A 342 6.63 -8.24 15.25
C SER A 342 8.05 -8.75 15.44
N SER A 343 8.18 -10.03 15.81
CA SER A 343 9.48 -10.70 15.92
C SER A 343 9.37 -12.14 15.45
N ASN A 344 10.48 -12.68 14.95
CA ASN A 344 10.63 -14.11 14.86
C ASN A 344 10.56 -14.76 16.25
N THR A 345 9.84 -15.87 16.34
CA THR A 345 9.68 -16.74 17.52
C THR A 345 9.69 -18.21 17.09
N ARG A 346 9.91 -19.14 18.02
CA ARG A 346 9.84 -20.58 17.76
C ARG A 346 8.39 -21.07 17.85
N TYR A 347 8.01 -22.00 16.98
CA TYR A 347 6.70 -22.62 17.03
C TYR A 347 6.62 -23.64 18.17
N TYR A 348 5.62 -23.51 19.05
CA TYR A 348 5.51 -24.33 20.28
C TYR A 348 5.49 -25.86 20.07
N LYS A 349 5.10 -26.36 18.89
CA LYS A 349 5.10 -27.80 18.57
C LYS A 349 6.39 -28.26 17.89
N ASN A 350 7.16 -27.35 17.32
CA ASN A 350 8.35 -27.65 16.55
C ASN A 350 9.32 -26.47 16.61
N ASP A 351 10.34 -26.59 17.45
CA ASP A 351 11.33 -25.53 17.69
C ASP A 351 12.12 -25.15 16.42
N ASP A 352 12.20 -26.05 15.43
CA ASP A 352 12.82 -25.82 14.11
C ASP A 352 11.97 -24.89 13.21
N THR A 353 10.71 -24.64 13.57
CA THR A 353 9.81 -23.78 12.80
C THR A 353 9.81 -22.38 13.36
N ILE A 354 10.31 -21.42 12.58
CA ILE A 354 10.32 -20.00 12.93
C ILE A 354 9.09 -19.31 12.37
N LEU A 355 8.37 -18.61 13.23
CA LEU A 355 7.15 -17.85 12.91
C LEU A 355 7.39 -16.37 13.19
N THR A 356 6.70 -15.48 12.47
CA THR A 356 6.66 -14.05 12.79
C THR A 356 5.39 -13.74 13.56
N MET A 357 5.53 -13.43 14.85
CA MET A 357 4.40 -13.23 15.77
C MET A 357 4.29 -11.77 16.26
N PRO A 358 3.09 -11.32 16.67
CA PRO A 358 2.91 -10.03 17.33
C PRO A 358 3.71 -9.97 18.62
N VAL A 359 4.40 -8.85 18.84
CA VAL A 359 5.14 -8.62 20.08
C VAL A 359 4.96 -7.19 20.59
N TYR A 360 5.33 -6.98 21.85
CA TYR A 360 5.69 -5.66 22.36
C TYR A 360 7.09 -5.69 22.99
N PHE A 361 7.76 -4.55 22.95
CA PHE A 361 9.07 -4.29 23.54
C PHE A 361 8.87 -3.34 24.72
N LYS A 362 9.16 -3.80 25.92
CA LYS A 362 8.99 -3.03 27.15
C LYS A 362 10.01 -3.44 28.19
N ASP A 363 10.63 -2.47 28.85
CA ASP A 363 11.62 -2.69 29.93
C ASP A 363 12.77 -3.64 29.54
N GLY A 364 13.22 -3.58 28.28
CA GLY A 364 14.30 -4.43 27.74
C GLY A 364 13.89 -5.88 27.45
N ALA A 365 12.59 -6.20 27.53
CA ALA A 365 12.06 -7.51 27.18
C ALA A 365 11.25 -7.46 25.87
N VAL A 366 11.31 -8.54 25.10
CA VAL A 366 10.45 -8.79 23.93
C VAL A 366 9.42 -9.83 24.32
N VAL A 367 8.14 -9.47 24.24
CA VAL A 367 7.04 -10.34 24.71
C VAL A 367 6.13 -10.72 23.55
N ASP A 368 6.15 -12.01 23.18
CA ASP A 368 5.07 -12.66 22.42
C ASP A 368 3.93 -13.02 23.38
N PHE A 369 2.73 -12.54 23.08
CA PHE A 369 1.54 -12.67 23.92
C PHE A 369 0.40 -13.44 23.25
N ILE A 370 0.58 -13.90 22.00
CA ILE A 370 -0.44 -14.66 21.29
C ILE A 370 -0.23 -16.15 21.55
N ASN A 371 -1.27 -16.80 22.09
CA ASN A 371 -1.18 -18.21 22.46
C ASN A 371 -1.15 -19.14 21.23
N GLN A 372 0.03 -19.60 20.84
CA GLN A 372 0.19 -20.52 19.70
C GLN A 372 -0.54 -21.87 19.92
N GLU A 373 -0.81 -22.28 21.17
CA GLU A 373 -1.60 -23.50 21.45
C GLU A 373 -3.01 -23.45 20.83
N ASP A 374 -3.55 -22.25 20.63
CA ASP A 374 -4.86 -21.99 19.99
C ASP A 374 -4.80 -21.94 18.44
N ASP A 375 -3.71 -22.45 17.87
CA ASP A 375 -3.41 -22.55 16.43
C ASP A 375 -3.14 -21.20 15.73
N TRP A 376 -2.71 -20.20 16.48
CA TRP A 376 -2.16 -18.97 15.93
C TRP A 376 -0.72 -19.20 15.45
N GLN A 377 -0.44 -18.78 14.21
CA GLN A 377 0.79 -19.16 13.48
C GLN A 377 1.55 -17.96 12.88
N SER A 378 0.98 -16.76 12.90
CA SER A 378 1.70 -15.52 12.55
C SER A 378 0.92 -14.30 13.04
N GLY A 379 1.48 -13.10 12.91
CA GLY A 379 0.75 -11.85 13.11
C GLY A 379 1.66 -10.65 13.29
N LYS A 380 1.05 -9.48 13.49
CA LYS A 380 1.73 -8.23 13.83
C LYS A 380 0.90 -7.41 14.83
N SER A 381 1.58 -6.77 15.78
CA SER A 381 1.03 -5.63 16.53
C SER A 381 1.25 -4.38 15.69
N ILE A 382 0.18 -3.68 15.30
CA ILE A 382 0.25 -2.57 14.35
C ILE A 382 0.30 -1.23 15.08
N ALA A 383 -0.63 -0.99 16.00
CA ALA A 383 -0.76 0.28 16.71
C ALA A 383 -0.95 0.07 18.22
N ILE A 384 -0.68 1.11 19.00
CA ILE A 384 -0.79 1.13 20.46
C ILE A 384 -1.23 2.51 20.94
N ASN A 385 -2.19 2.58 21.86
CA ASN A 385 -2.58 3.83 22.49
C ASN A 385 -1.83 4.10 23.82
N ASP A 386 -2.03 5.26 24.43
CA ASP A 386 -1.36 5.66 25.68
C ASP A 386 -1.90 4.94 26.93
N ASN A 387 -2.97 4.15 26.77
CA ASN A 387 -3.44 3.22 27.82
C ASN A 387 -2.73 1.86 27.76
N ASP A 388 -1.68 1.72 26.94
CA ASP A 388 -0.95 0.47 26.70
C ASP A 388 -1.88 -0.65 26.15
N VAL A 389 -2.84 -0.27 25.32
CA VAL A 389 -3.67 -1.22 24.56
C VAL A 389 -3.19 -1.29 23.12
N ILE A 390 -2.82 -2.50 22.71
CA ILE A 390 -2.30 -2.84 21.39
C ILE A 390 -3.47 -3.26 20.50
N THR A 391 -3.44 -2.90 19.22
CA THR A 391 -4.27 -3.49 18.17
C THR A 391 -3.41 -4.04 17.03
N GLY A 392 -3.94 -4.99 16.27
CA GLY A 392 -3.24 -5.61 15.16
C GLY A 392 -3.98 -6.81 14.64
N TYR A 393 -3.26 -7.80 14.10
CA TYR A 393 -3.85 -9.06 13.65
C TYR A 393 -2.98 -10.27 14.00
N ALA A 394 -3.61 -11.42 14.18
CA ALA A 394 -2.95 -12.72 14.21
C ALA A 394 -3.59 -13.67 13.19
N THR A 395 -2.83 -14.64 12.71
CA THR A 395 -3.23 -15.57 11.65
C THR A 395 -3.46 -16.95 12.23
N LYS A 396 -4.60 -17.57 11.91
CA LYS A 396 -4.87 -18.98 12.24
C LYS A 396 -5.54 -19.70 11.09
N ARG A 397 -5.55 -21.03 11.15
CA ARG A 397 -6.27 -21.84 10.17
C ARG A 397 -7.76 -21.92 10.52
N ILE A 398 -8.62 -21.49 9.61
CA ILE A 398 -10.08 -21.59 9.69
C ILE A 398 -10.55 -22.34 8.44
N GLU A 399 -11.20 -23.49 8.64
CA GLU A 399 -11.70 -24.35 7.54
C GLU A 399 -10.63 -24.75 6.50
N GLY A 400 -9.37 -24.90 6.95
CA GLY A 400 -8.25 -25.30 6.10
C GLY A 400 -7.45 -24.13 5.51
N THR A 401 -7.98 -22.90 5.57
CA THR A 401 -7.34 -21.71 5.01
C THR A 401 -6.79 -20.80 6.11
N LEU A 402 -5.64 -20.17 5.88
CA LEU A 402 -5.10 -19.17 6.80
C LEU A 402 -5.95 -17.89 6.72
N ARG A 403 -6.40 -17.40 7.87
CA ARG A 403 -7.19 -16.17 8.00
C ARG A 403 -6.57 -15.28 9.07
N ASN A 404 -6.46 -13.99 8.75
CA ASN A 404 -6.01 -12.96 9.70
C ASN A 404 -7.20 -12.50 10.52
N LYS A 405 -7.09 -12.45 11.83
CA LYS A 405 -8.15 -11.96 12.71
C LYS A 405 -7.59 -10.78 13.47
N PHE A 406 -8.31 -9.66 13.44
CA PHE A 406 -7.92 -8.53 14.24
C PHE A 406 -8.02 -8.86 15.73
N PHE A 407 -7.17 -8.24 16.54
CA PHE A 407 -7.20 -8.38 18.00
C PHE A 407 -7.00 -7.03 18.68
N TYR A 408 -7.37 -6.96 19.96
CA TYR A 408 -6.76 -6.01 20.89
C TYR A 408 -6.15 -6.73 22.08
N HIS A 409 -5.07 -6.19 22.63
CA HIS A 409 -4.36 -6.71 23.79
C HIS A 409 -4.12 -5.60 24.81
N ASP A 410 -4.59 -5.79 26.03
CA ASP A 410 -4.34 -4.88 27.15
C ASP A 410 -3.15 -5.40 27.96
N ILE A 411 -2.03 -4.66 27.94
CA ILE A 411 -0.79 -5.05 28.62
C ILE A 411 -0.96 -5.11 30.14
N ALA A 412 -1.77 -4.22 30.72
CA ALA A 412 -1.97 -4.16 32.17
C ALA A 412 -2.71 -5.39 32.71
N THR A 413 -3.63 -5.94 31.93
CA THR A 413 -4.39 -7.14 32.30
C THR A 413 -3.82 -8.43 31.72
N GLY A 414 -3.01 -8.35 30.66
CA GLY A 414 -2.53 -9.49 29.87
C GLY A 414 -3.62 -10.15 29.03
N SER A 415 -4.74 -9.47 28.80
CA SER A 415 -5.90 -10.03 28.10
C SER A 415 -5.85 -9.73 26.61
N THR A 416 -5.91 -10.77 25.78
CA THR A 416 -6.07 -10.67 24.32
C THR A 416 -7.49 -11.05 23.93
N VAL A 417 -8.14 -10.22 23.11
CA VAL A 417 -9.49 -10.47 22.60
C VAL A 417 -9.49 -10.39 21.08
N PHE A 418 -10.18 -11.34 20.45
CA PHE A 418 -10.44 -11.40 19.01
C PHE A 418 -11.95 -11.18 18.79
N PRO A 419 -12.39 -9.96 18.47
CA PRO A 419 -13.82 -9.72 18.29
C PRO A 419 -14.38 -10.38 17.03
N THR A 420 -15.70 -10.43 16.92
CA THR A 420 -16.36 -10.99 15.74
C THR A 420 -16.26 -9.98 14.59
N ASP A 421 -15.72 -10.40 13.45
CA ASP A 421 -15.69 -9.62 12.21
C ASP A 421 -16.93 -9.89 11.34
N TYR A 422 -16.87 -9.62 10.03
CA TYR A 422 -18.04 -9.72 9.15
C TYR A 422 -18.63 -11.14 9.07
N PHE A 423 -17.79 -12.17 9.07
CA PHE A 423 -18.18 -13.58 9.11
C PHE A 423 -17.00 -14.45 9.58
N SER A 424 -17.26 -15.68 10.05
CA SER A 424 -16.26 -16.52 10.73
C SER A 424 -14.91 -16.68 10.00
N SER A 425 -14.95 -16.87 8.68
CA SER A 425 -13.77 -17.04 7.82
C SER A 425 -13.33 -15.75 7.11
N SER A 426 -13.86 -14.59 7.51
CA SER A 426 -13.37 -13.26 7.09
C SER A 426 -11.99 -13.03 7.68
N SER A 427 -11.12 -12.38 6.90
CA SER A 427 -9.89 -11.81 7.42
C SER A 427 -10.11 -10.35 7.77
N SER A 428 -9.51 -9.92 8.88
CA SER A 428 -9.66 -8.58 9.43
C SER A 428 -8.34 -8.08 10.03
N TYR A 429 -8.14 -6.77 9.98
CA TYR A 429 -6.95 -6.06 10.45
C TYR A 429 -7.38 -4.85 11.28
N GLY A 430 -6.77 -4.66 12.45
CA GLY A 430 -6.91 -3.43 13.23
C GLY A 430 -5.72 -2.54 12.94
N ASN A 431 -5.95 -1.40 12.29
CA ASN A 431 -4.89 -0.53 11.78
C ASN A 431 -4.48 0.52 12.80
N ASP A 432 -5.45 1.08 13.53
CA ASP A 432 -5.19 2.16 14.48
C ASP A 432 -6.16 2.16 15.67
N ILE A 433 -5.75 2.79 16.77
CA ILE A 433 -6.48 2.87 18.03
C ILE A 433 -6.26 4.21 18.74
N ASN A 434 -7.35 4.91 19.09
CA ASN A 434 -7.28 6.11 19.92
C ASN A 434 -7.34 5.82 21.43
N ASN A 435 -7.07 6.83 22.26
CA ASN A 435 -7.07 6.73 23.73
C ASN A 435 -8.45 6.55 24.34
N GLN A 436 -9.51 6.78 23.58
CA GLN A 436 -10.86 6.42 23.98
C GLN A 436 -11.11 4.92 23.81
N GLY A 437 -10.28 4.18 23.07
CA GLY A 437 -10.44 2.75 22.81
C GLY A 437 -11.35 2.44 21.63
N TYR A 438 -11.44 3.35 20.66
CA TYR A 438 -11.97 3.04 19.33
C TYR A 438 -10.83 2.53 18.45
N ILE A 439 -11.07 1.41 17.79
CA ILE A 439 -10.17 0.77 16.84
C ILE A 439 -10.80 0.89 15.45
N VAL A 440 -10.01 1.25 14.46
CA VAL A 440 -10.42 1.24 13.05
C VAL A 440 -9.56 0.27 12.24
N GLY A 441 -10.10 -0.18 11.13
CA GLY A 441 -9.38 -1.06 10.22
C GLY A 441 -10.25 -1.54 9.07
N GLU A 442 -9.89 -2.67 8.48
CA GLU A 442 -10.64 -3.26 7.37
C GLU A 442 -10.80 -4.77 7.47
N GLY A 443 -11.87 -5.27 6.85
CA GLY A 443 -12.18 -6.70 6.83
C GLY A 443 -12.84 -7.14 5.54
N GLU A 444 -12.72 -8.44 5.25
CA GLU A 444 -13.27 -9.02 4.03
C GLU A 444 -14.77 -9.24 4.18
N VAL A 445 -15.55 -8.72 3.22
CA VAL A 445 -17.02 -8.87 3.18
C VAL A 445 -17.48 -9.93 2.18
N GLY A 446 -16.60 -10.34 1.25
CA GLY A 446 -16.89 -11.36 0.24
C GLY A 446 -16.60 -12.79 0.69
N VAL A 447 -17.55 -13.70 0.46
CA VAL A 447 -17.46 -15.13 0.85
C VAL A 447 -16.78 -16.04 -0.19
N SER A 448 -16.45 -15.53 -1.38
CA SER A 448 -15.78 -16.29 -2.44
C SER A 448 -14.41 -15.70 -2.79
N ASP A 449 -13.42 -16.54 -3.09
CA ASP A 449 -12.04 -16.10 -3.35
C ASP A 449 -11.93 -15.14 -4.56
N SER A 450 -12.86 -15.21 -5.51
CA SER A 450 -12.95 -14.30 -6.66
C SER A 450 -13.64 -12.95 -6.35
N SER A 451 -14.11 -12.72 -5.12
CA SER A 451 -14.94 -11.56 -4.76
C SER A 451 -14.63 -10.99 -3.37
N ARG A 452 -13.43 -11.19 -2.82
CA ARG A 452 -13.07 -10.76 -1.46
C ARG A 452 -12.78 -9.26 -1.41
N LEU A 453 -13.81 -8.47 -1.67
CA LEU A 453 -13.81 -7.04 -1.39
C LEU A 453 -13.57 -6.83 0.11
N LYS A 454 -12.88 -5.73 0.43
CA LYS A 454 -12.66 -5.26 1.79
C LYS A 454 -13.56 -4.06 2.04
N GLU A 455 -14.07 -3.96 3.25
CA GLU A 455 -14.77 -2.79 3.74
C GLU A 455 -14.19 -2.34 5.07
N ALA A 456 -14.26 -1.04 5.32
CA ALA A 456 -13.72 -0.43 6.52
C ALA A 456 -14.66 -0.62 7.72
N PHE A 457 -14.09 -0.78 8.91
CA PHE A 457 -14.86 -0.90 10.15
C PHE A 457 -14.35 0.03 11.25
N ILE A 458 -15.24 0.26 12.23
CA ILE A 458 -14.92 0.78 13.55
C ILE A 458 -15.36 -0.22 14.62
N TYR A 459 -14.58 -0.33 15.69
CA TYR A 459 -14.86 -1.18 16.83
C TYR A 459 -14.57 -0.45 18.14
N LYS A 460 -15.49 -0.53 19.11
CA LYS A 460 -15.25 -0.03 20.46
C LYS A 460 -14.87 -1.19 21.38
N ILE A 461 -13.77 -1.05 22.12
CA ILE A 461 -13.35 -2.05 23.11
C ILE A 461 -14.51 -2.39 24.05
N GLY A 462 -14.79 -3.69 24.15
CA GLY A 462 -15.87 -4.25 24.97
C GLY A 462 -17.15 -4.57 24.21
N GLU A 463 -17.25 -4.18 22.93
CA GLU A 463 -18.35 -4.62 22.06
C GLU A 463 -18.13 -6.04 21.52
N ASP A 464 -19.19 -6.67 21.03
CA ASP A 464 -19.15 -8.07 20.57
C ASP A 464 -18.58 -8.21 19.15
N LYS A 465 -18.84 -7.23 18.28
CA LYS A 465 -18.51 -7.28 16.85
C LYS A 465 -18.15 -5.91 16.29
N ILE A 466 -17.47 -5.89 15.15
CA ILE A 466 -17.19 -4.68 14.39
C ILE A 466 -18.47 -4.04 13.83
N THR A 467 -18.41 -2.73 13.61
CA THR A 467 -19.43 -1.95 12.88
C THR A 467 -18.85 -1.52 11.53
N ASN A 468 -19.57 -1.81 10.45
CA ASN A 468 -19.20 -1.41 9.11
C ASN A 468 -19.30 0.12 8.96
N LEU A 469 -18.26 0.80 8.49
CA LEU A 469 -18.31 2.25 8.29
C LEU A 469 -19.25 2.65 7.16
N ASN A 470 -19.47 1.79 6.16
CA ASN A 470 -20.43 2.05 5.08
C ASN A 470 -21.88 2.12 5.61
N ASP A 471 -22.20 1.39 6.69
CA ASP A 471 -23.52 1.46 7.33
C ASP A 471 -23.73 2.78 8.09
N LEU A 472 -22.68 3.58 8.28
CA LEU A 472 -22.71 4.85 9.02
C LEU A 472 -22.71 6.09 8.11
N LEU A 473 -22.61 5.88 6.79
CA LEU A 473 -22.64 6.90 5.75
C LEU A 473 -24.06 7.09 5.17
N PRO A 474 -24.33 8.21 4.47
CA PRO A 474 -25.61 8.42 3.80
C PRO A 474 -25.90 7.36 2.73
N CYS A 475 -27.18 7.04 2.51
CA CYS A 475 -27.58 6.13 1.42
C CYS A 475 -27.54 6.83 0.05
N TYR A 476 -27.87 8.13 0.04
CA TYR A 476 -28.02 8.94 -1.16
C TYR A 476 -27.16 10.20 -1.08
N ASP A 477 -26.83 10.76 -2.24
CA ASP A 477 -26.24 12.09 -2.35
C ASP A 477 -27.26 13.18 -1.89
N THR A 478 -26.82 14.44 -1.88
CA THR A 478 -27.57 15.62 -1.47
C THR A 478 -28.87 15.86 -2.24
N ASP A 479 -29.07 15.21 -3.39
CA ASP A 479 -30.31 15.22 -4.16
C ASP A 479 -31.39 14.26 -3.62
N GLY A 480 -30.99 13.29 -2.78
CA GLY A 480 -31.87 12.27 -2.20
C GLY A 480 -32.35 11.21 -3.20
N GLU A 481 -31.77 11.15 -4.40
CA GLU A 481 -32.13 10.20 -5.46
C GLU A 481 -30.93 9.40 -5.97
N THR A 482 -29.75 10.02 -6.05
CA THR A 482 -28.53 9.38 -6.54
C THR A 482 -27.88 8.58 -5.42
N ASP A 483 -27.49 7.33 -5.69
CA ASP A 483 -26.76 6.51 -4.72
C ASP A 483 -25.49 7.23 -4.25
N TYR A 484 -25.16 7.05 -2.98
CA TYR A 484 -23.96 7.67 -2.41
C TYR A 484 -22.70 7.22 -3.16
N ALA A 485 -21.93 8.19 -3.65
CA ALA A 485 -20.85 7.95 -4.62
C ALA A 485 -19.62 7.22 -4.08
N TYR A 486 -19.55 6.97 -2.77
CA TYR A 486 -18.37 6.47 -2.08
C TYR A 486 -18.64 5.15 -1.38
N THR A 487 -17.64 4.26 -1.42
CA THR A 487 -17.60 3.06 -0.60
C THR A 487 -16.28 3.04 0.17
N MET A 488 -16.34 3.04 1.50
CA MET A 488 -15.17 2.91 2.37
C MET A 488 -14.61 1.50 2.29
N VAL A 489 -13.36 1.39 1.86
CA VAL A 489 -12.65 0.11 1.72
C VAL A 489 -11.64 -0.13 2.82
N GLU A 490 -11.07 0.95 3.37
CA GLU A 490 -10.06 0.90 4.44
C GLU A 490 -10.17 2.12 5.35
N ALA A 491 -10.07 1.89 6.66
CA ALA A 491 -9.82 2.94 7.64
C ALA A 491 -8.41 2.76 8.20
N THR A 492 -7.54 3.72 7.92
CA THR A 492 -6.11 3.65 8.19
C THR A 492 -5.77 4.24 9.55
N ALA A 493 -6.36 5.40 9.89
CA ALA A 493 -6.06 6.12 11.12
C ALA A 493 -7.33 6.72 11.78
N ILE A 494 -7.27 6.92 13.09
CA ILE A 494 -8.32 7.54 13.91
C ILE A 494 -7.72 8.47 14.97
N ASN A 495 -8.18 9.71 15.01
CA ASN A 495 -7.71 10.69 16.00
C ASN A 495 -8.58 10.71 17.27
N GLU A 496 -8.20 11.53 18.25
CA GLU A 496 -8.93 11.69 19.51
C GLU A 496 -10.27 12.41 19.37
N ASN A 497 -10.54 13.05 18.23
CA ASN A 497 -11.86 13.58 17.93
C ASN A 497 -12.79 12.52 17.31
N ASN A 498 -12.33 11.27 17.19
CA ASN A 498 -12.97 10.17 16.46
C ASN A 498 -13.19 10.50 14.96
N GLU A 499 -12.36 11.37 14.40
CA GLU A 499 -12.28 11.53 12.96
C GLU A 499 -11.46 10.37 12.39
N ILE A 500 -11.97 9.77 11.32
CA ILE A 500 -11.38 8.57 10.71
C ILE A 500 -10.83 8.95 9.35
N PHE A 501 -9.63 8.47 9.04
CA PHE A 501 -8.94 8.74 7.79
C PHE A 501 -8.63 7.42 7.10
N GLY A 502 -8.77 7.38 5.78
CA GLY A 502 -8.54 6.16 5.03
C GLY A 502 -8.88 6.30 3.57
N THR A 503 -9.32 5.20 2.97
CA THR A 503 -9.54 5.09 1.53
C THR A 503 -10.98 4.73 1.23
N ALA A 504 -11.56 5.47 0.29
CA ALA A 504 -12.82 5.15 -0.35
C ALA A 504 -12.63 4.92 -1.85
N THR A 505 -13.54 4.18 -2.47
CA THR A 505 -13.64 4.09 -3.93
C THR A 505 -14.75 4.97 -4.45
N LYS A 506 -14.52 5.65 -5.58
CA LYS A 506 -15.54 6.38 -6.35
C LYS A 506 -15.37 6.15 -7.85
N THR A 507 -16.41 6.40 -8.62
CA THR A 507 -16.37 6.33 -10.10
C THR A 507 -16.03 7.68 -10.70
N VAL A 508 -15.07 7.73 -11.62
CA VAL A 508 -14.62 8.94 -12.34
C VAL A 508 -14.47 8.68 -13.84
N GLU A 509 -14.32 9.74 -14.63
CA GLU A 509 -13.91 9.63 -16.03
C GLU A 509 -12.54 8.96 -16.11
N LYS A 510 -12.39 7.99 -17.02
CA LYS A 510 -11.15 7.26 -17.22
C LYS A 510 -10.15 8.14 -17.97
N LEU A 511 -8.94 8.23 -17.43
CA LEU A 511 -7.83 8.95 -18.06
C LEU A 511 -6.80 7.97 -18.64
N ASP A 512 -6.20 8.35 -19.75
CA ASP A 512 -5.09 7.64 -20.39
C ASP A 512 -3.78 7.92 -19.65
N SER A 513 -2.69 7.25 -20.07
CA SER A 513 -1.40 7.38 -19.39
C SER A 513 -0.75 8.78 -19.50
N LEU A 514 -1.27 9.67 -20.36
CA LEU A 514 -0.87 11.07 -20.49
C LEU A 514 -1.87 12.04 -19.83
N GLY A 515 -2.92 11.53 -19.16
CA GLY A 515 -3.94 12.32 -18.48
C GLY A 515 -5.09 12.78 -19.37
N GLY A 516 -5.20 12.28 -20.60
CA GLY A 516 -6.31 12.57 -21.53
C GLY A 516 -7.54 11.72 -21.25
N VAL A 517 -8.75 12.24 -21.52
CA VAL A 517 -10.01 11.47 -21.33
C VAL A 517 -10.12 10.35 -22.35
N VAL A 518 -10.35 9.13 -21.89
CA VAL A 518 -10.55 7.95 -22.74
C VAL A 518 -11.99 7.89 -23.23
N THR A 519 -12.15 7.66 -24.53
CA THR A 519 -13.45 7.39 -25.15
C THR A 519 -13.47 6.03 -25.83
N ASP A 520 -14.64 5.39 -25.85
CA ASP A 520 -14.86 4.16 -26.58
C ASP A 520 -14.85 4.38 -28.12
N ILE A 521 -15.03 3.29 -28.89
CA ILE A 521 -15.09 3.34 -30.35
C ILE A 521 -16.24 4.19 -30.93
N ASN A 522 -17.25 4.52 -30.11
CA ASN A 522 -18.39 5.37 -30.48
C ASN A 522 -18.18 6.83 -30.08
N GLY A 523 -17.10 7.15 -29.36
CA GLY A 523 -16.81 8.47 -28.81
C GLY A 523 -17.50 8.76 -27.47
N GLU A 524 -18.01 7.75 -26.77
CA GLU A 524 -18.56 7.88 -25.43
C GLU A 524 -17.45 7.79 -24.37
N ILE A 525 -17.52 8.62 -23.33
CA ILE A 525 -16.51 8.65 -22.25
C ILE A 525 -16.56 7.34 -21.47
N GLU A 526 -15.40 6.73 -21.27
CA GLU A 526 -15.24 5.58 -20.39
C GLU A 526 -15.12 6.04 -18.93
N TYR A 527 -15.61 5.22 -18.00
CA TYR A 527 -15.54 5.48 -16.56
C TYR A 527 -14.84 4.33 -15.85
N GLU A 528 -14.21 4.63 -14.74
CA GLU A 528 -13.55 3.64 -13.90
C GLU A 528 -13.68 3.96 -12.41
N SER A 529 -13.49 2.95 -11.57
CA SER A 529 -13.45 3.11 -10.12
C SER A 529 -12.02 3.38 -9.66
N ILE A 530 -11.83 4.45 -8.88
CA ILE A 530 -10.53 4.83 -8.32
C ILE A 530 -10.58 4.87 -6.80
N ALA A 531 -9.43 4.58 -6.17
CA ALA A 531 -9.20 4.77 -4.74
C ALA A 531 -8.77 6.21 -4.45
N ILE A 532 -9.39 6.82 -3.44
CA ILE A 532 -9.12 8.18 -2.99
C ILE A 532 -9.04 8.27 -1.47
N ALA A 533 -8.21 9.19 -1.01
CA ALA A 533 -8.06 9.53 0.40
C ALA A 533 -9.24 10.36 0.89
N VAL A 534 -9.82 9.97 2.02
CA VAL A 534 -11.00 10.60 2.60
C VAL A 534 -10.87 10.76 4.12
N LYS A 535 -11.63 11.70 4.66
CA LYS A 535 -11.84 11.93 6.09
C LYS A 535 -13.32 11.74 6.42
N LEU A 536 -13.62 10.98 7.46
CA LEU A 536 -14.94 10.88 8.08
C LEU A 536 -14.98 11.69 9.37
N THR A 537 -15.93 12.62 9.47
CA THR A 537 -16.14 13.46 10.65
C THR A 537 -17.44 13.04 11.35
N PRO A 538 -17.44 12.74 12.67
CA PRO A 538 -18.67 12.40 13.39
C PRO A 538 -19.70 13.53 13.34
N ILE A 539 -20.97 13.17 13.09
CA ILE A 539 -22.10 14.11 13.13
C ILE A 539 -22.74 14.08 14.52
N ALA A 540 -22.82 15.24 15.17
CA ALA A 540 -23.42 15.35 16.50
C ALA A 540 -24.93 14.99 16.45
N ASN A 541 -25.32 13.94 17.17
CA ASN A 541 -26.67 13.35 17.14
C ASN A 541 -27.05 12.78 15.76
N GLY A 542 -26.07 12.36 14.96
CA GLY A 542 -26.32 11.53 13.79
C GLY A 542 -27.02 10.23 14.20
N GLU A 543 -27.93 9.77 13.34
CA GLU A 543 -28.58 8.47 13.47
C GLU A 543 -28.22 7.65 12.22
N VAL A 544 -28.21 6.32 12.33
CA VAL A 544 -28.00 5.43 11.18
C VAL A 544 -29.17 5.60 10.22
N GLU A 545 -28.88 5.86 8.95
CA GLU A 545 -29.92 6.02 7.93
C GLU A 545 -30.65 4.70 7.69
N SER A 546 -31.98 4.76 7.61
CA SER A 546 -32.78 3.60 7.18
C SER A 546 -32.82 3.57 5.66
N CYS A 547 -31.77 3.06 5.02
CA CYS A 547 -31.76 2.86 3.58
C CYS A 547 -32.90 1.93 3.15
N ALA A 548 -33.53 2.23 2.01
CA ALA A 548 -34.45 1.27 1.40
C ALA A 548 -33.66 -0.01 1.08
N PRO A 549 -34.23 -1.21 1.34
CA PRO A 549 -33.59 -2.44 0.91
C PRO A 549 -33.37 -2.36 -0.59
N VAL A 550 -32.16 -2.66 -1.06
CA VAL A 550 -31.81 -2.71 -2.49
C VAL A 550 -32.93 -3.49 -3.18
N GLU A 551 -33.71 -2.85 -4.07
CA GLU A 551 -34.62 -3.61 -4.92
C GLU A 551 -33.75 -4.64 -5.62
N ALA A 552 -34.13 -5.92 -5.56
CA ALA A 552 -33.40 -6.96 -6.26
C ALA A 552 -33.49 -6.67 -7.75
N GLU A 553 -32.60 -5.85 -8.27
CA GLU A 553 -32.38 -5.71 -9.69
C GLU A 553 -31.96 -7.10 -10.15
N VAL A 554 -32.89 -7.75 -10.82
CA VAL A 554 -32.60 -8.96 -11.57
C VAL A 554 -31.60 -8.51 -12.63
N TYR A 555 -30.30 -8.69 -12.34
CA TYR A 555 -29.25 -8.51 -13.32
C TYR A 555 -29.55 -9.45 -14.48
N GLU A 556 -30.19 -8.92 -15.52
CA GLU A 556 -30.37 -9.61 -16.78
C GLU A 556 -28.99 -9.68 -17.42
N ARG A 557 -28.27 -10.78 -17.14
CA ARG A 557 -27.09 -11.13 -17.94
C ARG A 557 -27.57 -11.16 -19.38
N ASN A 558 -27.15 -10.20 -20.20
CA ASN A 558 -27.13 -10.34 -21.65
C ASN A 558 -26.08 -11.40 -22.02
N SER A 559 -26.38 -12.65 -21.64
CA SER A 559 -25.79 -13.83 -22.24
C SER A 559 -26.37 -13.87 -23.63
N ALA A 560 -25.54 -13.81 -24.67
CA ALA A 560 -25.96 -14.09 -26.03
C ALA A 560 -26.88 -15.32 -26.01
N SER A 561 -28.15 -15.13 -26.36
CA SER A 561 -29.13 -16.22 -26.36
C SER A 561 -28.74 -17.21 -27.44
N PHE A 562 -28.04 -18.28 -27.05
CA PHE A 562 -27.81 -19.42 -27.92
C PHE A 562 -29.18 -20.08 -28.16
N PRO A 563 -29.73 -20.08 -29.39
CA PRO A 563 -30.99 -20.75 -29.64
C PRO A 563 -30.80 -22.25 -29.42
N TRP A 564 -31.66 -22.84 -28.61
CA TRP A 564 -31.66 -24.27 -28.23
C TRP A 564 -31.64 -25.25 -29.42
N TYR A 565 -31.95 -24.77 -30.63
CA TYR A 565 -31.82 -25.53 -31.88
C TYR A 565 -30.36 -25.83 -32.27
N THR A 566 -29.36 -25.13 -31.71
CA THR A 566 -27.92 -25.40 -31.96
C THR A 566 -27.45 -26.72 -31.33
N LEU A 567 -28.12 -27.20 -30.27
CA LEU A 567 -27.90 -28.53 -29.70
C LEU A 567 -28.34 -29.68 -30.65
N LEU A 568 -29.18 -29.40 -31.66
CA LEU A 568 -29.58 -30.39 -32.66
C LEU A 568 -28.52 -30.60 -33.77
N LEU A 569 -27.46 -29.77 -33.82
CA LEU A 569 -26.38 -29.88 -34.81
C LEU A 569 -25.14 -30.66 -34.30
N LEU A 570 -25.05 -30.95 -33.00
CA LEU A 570 -23.98 -31.75 -32.41
C LEU A 570 -23.87 -33.20 -32.96
N PRO A 571 -24.93 -33.90 -33.40
CA PRO A 571 -24.79 -35.22 -34.02
C PRO A 571 -24.14 -35.19 -35.41
N LEU A 572 -24.10 -34.03 -36.09
CA LEU A 572 -23.55 -33.91 -37.44
C LEU A 572 -22.02 -33.68 -37.44
N VAL A 573 -21.46 -33.16 -36.34
CA VAL A 573 -20.00 -33.06 -36.16
C VAL A 573 -19.40 -34.44 -35.84
N GLY A 574 -20.17 -35.33 -35.19
CA GLY A 574 -19.77 -36.73 -34.93
C GLY A 574 -19.68 -37.61 -36.19
N LEU A 575 -20.45 -37.32 -37.25
CA LEU A 575 -20.44 -38.11 -38.50
C LEU A 575 -19.25 -37.80 -39.41
N ARG A 576 -18.51 -36.70 -39.18
CA ARG A 576 -17.27 -36.41 -39.93
C ARG A 576 -16.05 -37.22 -39.43
N ARG A 577 -16.15 -37.87 -38.26
CA ARG A 577 -15.09 -38.78 -37.75
C ARG A 577 -15.28 -40.25 -38.13
N VAL A 578 -16.38 -40.64 -38.80
CA VAL A 578 -16.64 -42.05 -39.19
C VAL A 578 -16.41 -42.33 -40.68
N PHE A 579 -16.40 -41.33 -41.56
CA PHE A 579 -16.11 -41.53 -42.99
C PHE A 579 -14.82 -40.81 -43.40
N ARG A 580 -13.71 -41.57 -43.46
CA ARG A 580 -12.52 -41.23 -44.23
C ARG A 580 -12.82 -41.37 -45.73
N PHE A 581 -12.48 -40.33 -46.49
CA PHE A 581 -11.91 -40.46 -47.85
C PHE A 581 -10.70 -39.54 -47.94
#